data_AF-A0A2V1HWA1-F1
#
_entry.id   AF-A0A2V1HWA1-F1
#
_cell.length_a   1.000
_cell.length_b   1.000
_cell.length_c   1.000
_cell.angle_alpha   90.00
_cell.angle_beta   90.00
_cell.angle_gamma   90.00
#
_symmetry.space_group_name_H-M   'P 1'
#
loop_
_entity.id
_entity.type
_entity.pdbx_description
1 polymer ?
#
loop_
_entity_poly.entity_id
_entity_poly.type
_entity_poly.pdbx_seq_one_letter_code
_entity_poly.pdbx_strand_id
1 'polypeptide(L)'
;MTDTMEPPTEAVALNAVVTPTDDPNELLVQATLPAGETTIGLIRIEEVGAFAYPQAPSFPRIGPFDAIEDAVAACRDAIASLFHGPSATA
;
A
#
# COMPACT_ATOMS: atom_id res chain seq x y z
N MET A 1 -27.32 22.53 -17.12
CA MET A 1 -25.97 22.13 -17.54
C MET A 1 -25.63 20.94 -16.66
N THR A 2 -25.65 19.74 -17.25
CA THR A 2 -25.36 18.48 -16.55
C THR A 2 -23.85 18.38 -16.40
N ASP A 3 -23.37 18.77 -15.22
CA ASP A 3 -22.00 18.46 -14.82
C ASP A 3 -22.00 17.00 -14.36
N THR A 4 -21.64 16.10 -15.28
CA THR A 4 -21.30 14.72 -14.96
C THR A 4 -19.98 14.77 -14.21
N MET A 5 -20.08 15.01 -12.90
CA MET A 5 -18.96 14.91 -11.98
C MET A 5 -18.61 13.43 -11.89
N GLU A 6 -17.59 13.01 -12.66
CA GLU A 6 -16.93 11.72 -12.52
C GLU A 6 -16.70 11.49 -11.01
N PRO A 7 -17.06 10.32 -10.45
CA PRO A 7 -16.74 10.08 -9.06
C PRO A 7 -15.22 10.26 -8.94
N PRO A 8 -14.74 11.03 -7.94
CA PRO A 8 -13.32 11.06 -7.69
C PRO A 8 -12.90 9.60 -7.62
N THR A 9 -11.81 9.25 -8.30
CA THR A 9 -11.07 8.05 -7.96
C THR A 9 -10.60 8.30 -6.53
N GLU A 10 -11.50 8.12 -5.57
CA GLU A 10 -11.21 7.97 -4.16
C GLU A 10 -10.33 6.74 -4.20
N ALA A 11 -9.02 7.00 -4.28
CA ALA A 11 -8.00 6.08 -3.86
C ALA A 11 -8.53 5.59 -2.52
N VAL A 12 -9.12 4.39 -2.54
CA VAL A 12 -9.80 3.80 -1.40
C VAL A 12 -8.89 4.10 -0.23
N ALA A 13 -9.37 4.94 0.69
CA ALA A 13 -8.57 5.44 1.79
C ALA A 13 -8.36 4.24 2.71
N LEU A 14 -7.42 3.39 2.31
CA LEU A 14 -6.89 2.30 3.09
C LEU A 14 -6.36 3.00 4.33
N ASN A 15 -7.09 2.83 5.43
CA ASN A 15 -6.61 3.18 6.75
C ASN A 15 -5.42 2.25 7.01
N ALA A 16 -4.24 2.70 6.60
CA ALA A 16 -2.99 2.01 6.77
C ALA A 16 -2.43 2.41 8.13
N VAL A 17 -2.46 1.49 9.09
CA VAL A 17 -1.81 1.68 10.38
C VAL A 17 -0.34 1.32 10.22
N VAL A 18 0.54 2.26 10.52
CA VAL A 18 1.98 2.02 10.52
C VAL A 18 2.43 1.80 11.97
N THR A 19 2.96 0.63 12.25
CA THR A 19 3.43 0.23 13.56
C THR A 19 4.93 -0.05 13.49
N PRO A 20 5.78 0.62 14.27
CA PRO A 20 7.17 0.22 14.37
C PRO A 20 7.28 -1.20 14.95
N THR A 21 8.23 -1.97 14.44
CA THR A 21 8.52 -3.31 14.96
C THR A 21 9.64 -3.25 16.01
N ASP A 22 10.08 -4.42 16.50
CA ASP A 22 11.24 -4.53 17.39
C ASP A 22 12.54 -4.06 16.69
N ASP A 23 12.58 -4.19 15.36
CA ASP A 23 13.68 -3.69 14.55
C ASP A 23 13.44 -2.22 14.17
N PRO A 24 14.36 -1.29 14.53
CA PRO A 24 14.19 0.15 14.26
C PRO A 24 14.19 0.48 12.76
N ASN A 25 14.66 -0.45 11.94
CA ASN A 25 14.68 -0.34 10.48
C ASN A 25 13.47 -1.02 9.84
N GLU A 26 12.52 -1.54 10.63
CA GLU A 26 11.36 -2.25 10.10
C GLU A 26 10.06 -1.65 10.62
N LEU A 27 9.17 -1.30 9.69
CA LEU A 27 7.84 -0.80 9.99
C LEU A 27 6.81 -1.73 9.38
N LEU A 28 5.81 -2.09 10.18
CA LEU A 28 4.71 -2.92 9.75
C LEU A 28 3.56 -2.01 9.31
N VAL A 29 3.06 -2.22 8.09
CA VAL A 29 1.97 -1.45 7.50
C VAL A 29 0.75 -2.36 7.42
N GLN A 30 -0.29 -2.09 8.19
CA GLN A 30 -1.55 -2.85 8.14
C GLN A 30 -2.58 -2.03 7.39
N ALA A 31 -2.99 -2.49 6.22
CA ALA A 31 -4.02 -1.85 5.43
C ALA A 31 -5.32 -2.66 5.52
N THR A 32 -6.40 -2.02 5.95
CA THR A 32 -7.74 -2.61 5.95
C THR A 32 -8.43 -2.32 4.62
N LEU A 33 -8.70 -3.38 3.88
CA LEU A 33 -9.36 -3.36 2.58
C LEU A 33 -10.84 -3.04 2.72
N PRO A 34 -11.47 -2.47 1.67
CA PRO A 34 -12.89 -2.16 1.70
C PRO A 34 -13.78 -3.40 1.84
N ALA A 35 -13.27 -4.58 1.48
CA ALA A 35 -13.92 -5.87 1.71
C ALA A 35 -13.89 -6.34 3.19
N GLY A 36 -13.24 -5.58 4.08
CA GLY A 36 -13.06 -5.94 5.50
C GLY A 36 -11.87 -6.87 5.75
N GLU A 37 -11.11 -7.23 4.72
CA GLU A 37 -9.88 -8.00 4.84
C GLU A 37 -8.71 -7.10 5.27
N THR A 38 -7.90 -7.55 6.23
CA THR A 38 -6.70 -6.83 6.64
C THR A 38 -5.49 -7.48 5.98
N THR A 39 -4.76 -6.69 5.19
CA THR A 39 -3.49 -7.10 4.60
C THR A 39 -2.34 -6.37 5.29
N ILE A 40 -1.20 -7.04 5.35
CA ILE A 40 0.01 -6.52 5.99
C ILE A 40 1.05 -6.24 4.90
N GLY A 41 1.87 -5.24 5.12
CA GLY A 41 3.10 -4.96 4.39
C GLY A 41 4.20 -4.64 5.38
N LEU A 42 5.43 -4.68 4.92
CA LEU A 42 6.61 -4.40 5.73
C LEU A 42 7.47 -3.39 5.00
N ILE A 43 7.89 -2.32 5.68
CA ILE A 43 8.85 -1.37 5.16
C ILE A 43 10.18 -1.70 5.82
N ARG A 44 11.22 -1.94 5.03
CA ARG A 44 12.59 -2.09 5.53
C ARG A 44 13.41 -0.88 5.12
N ILE A 45 14.05 -0.25 6.08
CA ILE A 45 14.94 0.88 5.89
C ILE A 45 16.35 0.30 5.74
N GLU A 46 16.92 0.42 4.55
CA GLU A 46 18.29 -0.01 4.25
C GLU A 46 19.19 1.22 4.04
N GLU A 47 20.51 1.00 3.93
CA GLU A 47 21.49 2.10 3.75
C GLU A 47 21.21 2.96 2.51
N VAL A 48 20.57 2.38 1.49
CA VAL A 48 20.26 3.03 0.20
C VAL A 48 18.86 3.63 0.15
N GLY A 49 18.05 3.50 1.21
CA GLY A 49 16.68 4.00 1.29
C GLY A 49 15.68 3.01 1.87
N ALA A 50 14.42 3.43 1.94
CA ALA A 50 13.30 2.60 2.38
C ALA A 50 12.77 1.72 1.25
N PHE A 51 12.43 0.47 1.56
CA PHE A 51 11.86 -0.50 0.64
C PHE A 51 10.54 -1.02 1.18
N ALA A 52 9.53 -1.09 0.33
CA ALA A 52 8.23 -1.65 0.65
C ALA A 52 8.12 -3.12 0.22
N TYR A 53 7.64 -3.95 1.14
CA TYR A 53 7.38 -5.37 1.00
C TYR A 53 5.92 -5.67 1.34
N PRO A 54 4.99 -5.42 0.41
CA PRO A 54 3.60 -5.82 0.60
C PRO A 54 3.52 -7.36 0.75
N GLN A 55 2.90 -7.87 1.83
CA GLN A 55 2.69 -9.31 2.03
C GLN A 55 1.51 -9.75 1.18
N ALA A 56 1.76 -9.88 -0.11
CA ALA A 56 0.80 -10.39 -1.07
C ALA A 56 1.47 -11.38 -2.02
N PRO A 57 0.74 -12.41 -2.48
CA PRO A 57 1.33 -13.43 -3.33
C PRO A 57 1.85 -12.80 -4.63
N SER A 58 3.14 -13.00 -4.89
CA SER A 58 3.86 -12.56 -6.11
C SER A 58 4.12 -11.06 -6.25
N PHE A 59 3.93 -10.24 -5.20
CA PHE A 59 4.23 -8.82 -5.34
C PHE A 59 5.74 -8.53 -5.17
N PRO A 60 6.38 -7.81 -6.11
CA PRO A 60 7.79 -7.45 -5.99
C PRO A 60 8.01 -6.42 -4.88
N ARG A 61 9.22 -6.39 -4.32
CA ARG A 61 9.64 -5.26 -3.47
C ARG A 61 9.60 -3.96 -4.27
N ILE A 62 9.25 -2.86 -3.63
CA ILE A 62 9.15 -1.53 -4.25
C ILE A 62 10.16 -0.61 -3.59
N GLY A 63 10.90 0.16 -4.38
CA GLY A 63 11.91 1.11 -3.90
C GLY A 63 13.26 0.98 -4.63
N PRO A 64 14.32 1.62 -4.13
CA PRO A 64 14.37 2.39 -2.87
C PRO A 64 13.60 3.71 -2.91
N PHE A 65 13.19 4.19 -1.73
CA PHE A 65 12.59 5.50 -1.50
C PHE A 65 13.46 6.31 -0.53
N ASP A 66 13.62 7.61 -0.77
CA ASP A 66 14.35 8.51 0.13
C ASP A 66 13.59 8.77 1.44
N ALA A 67 12.26 8.74 1.40
CA ALA A 67 11.39 8.94 2.55
C ALA A 67 10.57 7.68 2.87
N ILE A 68 10.41 7.42 4.17
CA ILE A 68 9.60 6.32 4.69
C ILE A 68 8.13 6.49 4.27
N GLU A 69 7.63 7.74 4.26
CA GLU A 69 6.25 8.05 3.91
C GLU A 69 5.90 7.64 2.48
N ASP A 70 6.82 7.84 1.53
CA ASP A 70 6.68 7.37 0.14
C ASP A 70 6.66 5.84 0.06
N ALA A 71 7.52 5.16 0.82
CA ALA A 71 7.53 3.69 0.88
C ALA A 71 6.21 3.14 1.45
N VAL A 72 5.68 3.77 2.51
CA VAL A 72 4.37 3.43 3.09
C VAL A 72 3.24 3.65 2.07
N ALA A 73 3.25 4.80 1.37
CA ALA A 73 2.26 5.12 0.37
C ALA A 73 2.28 4.12 -0.79
N ALA A 74 3.47 3.77 -1.30
CA ALA A 74 3.65 2.77 -2.34
C ALA A 74 3.22 1.37 -1.89
N CYS A 75 3.52 0.98 -0.64
CA CYS A 75 3.08 -0.28 -0.06
C CYS A 75 1.54 -0.36 0.00
N ARG A 76 0.90 0.73 0.45
CA ARG A 76 -0.55 0.84 0.50
C ARG A 76 -1.18 0.75 -0.88
N ASP A 77 -0.63 1.48 -1.86
CA ASP A 77 -1.13 1.47 -3.24
C ASP A 77 -1.00 0.09 -3.89
N ALA A 78 0.14 -0.57 -3.68
CA ALA A 78 0.36 -1.94 -4.12
C ALA A 78 -0.67 -2.91 -3.53
N ILE A 79 -0.89 -2.84 -2.21
CA ILE A 79 -1.93 -3.63 -1.54
C ILE A 79 -3.31 -3.30 -2.13
N ALA A 80 -3.64 -2.02 -2.34
CA ALA A 80 -4.91 -1.63 -2.98
C ALA A 80 -5.07 -2.24 -4.38
N SER A 81 -4.01 -2.19 -5.18
CA SER A 81 -4.01 -2.65 -6.57
C SER A 81 -4.18 -4.17 -6.69
N LEU A 82 -3.76 -4.93 -5.69
CA LEU A 82 -3.91 -6.39 -5.66
C LEU A 82 -5.37 -6.83 -5.50
N PHE A 83 -6.15 -6.10 -4.72
CA PHE A 83 -7.56 -6.40 -4.50
C PHE A 83 -8.48 -5.76 -5.55
N HIS A 84 -7.98 -4.76 -6.28
CA HIS A 84 -8.61 -4.26 -7.51
C HIS A 84 -8.13 -4.99 -8.78
N GLY A 85 -7.73 -6.27 -8.67
CA GLY A 85 -7.40 -7.11 -9.83
C GLY A 85 -8.41 -6.90 -10.97
N PRO A 86 -7.98 -6.95 -12.25
CA PRO A 86 -8.76 -6.47 -13.38
C PRO A 86 -10.18 -7.01 -13.27
N SER A 87 -11.13 -6.09 -13.12
CA SER A 87 -12.55 -6.41 -13.13
C SER A 87 -12.78 -7.35 -14.32
N ALA A 88 -13.13 -8.60 -14.02
CA ALA A 88 -13.36 -9.62 -15.03
C ALA A 88 -14.39 -9.05 -16.01
N THR A 89 -13.91 -8.61 -17.17
CA THR A 89 -14.77 -8.09 -18.22
C THR A 89 -14.66 -9.06 -19.39
N ALA A 90 -15.72 -9.88 -19.47
CA ALA A 90 -16.24 -10.62 -20.62
C ALA A 90 -15.36 -11.72 -21.27
#